data_AF-A0A8C5RHM8-F1
#
_entry.id   AF-A0A8C5RHM8-F1
#
_cell.length_a   1.000
_cell.length_b   1.000
_cell.length_c   1.000
_cell.angle_alpha   90.00
_cell.angle_beta   90.00
_cell.angle_gamma   90.00
#
_symmetry.space_group_name_H-M   'P 1'
#
loop_
_entity.id
_entity.type
_entity.pdbx_description
1 polymer ?
#
loop_
_entity_poly.entity_id
_entity_poly.type
_entity_poly.pdbx_seq_one_letter_code
_entity_poly.pdbx_strand_id
1 'polypeptide(L)'
;EIAAARASLKETSPLLHSVCSACLEHSDVVSLTASKDSVCKEIQNALDVISKASQGIGHPKVQQVPQSASLGSALDELTSLVALDSTTVSEDQIRPSLEKRLEGIISGAALLADSSCTRDLHRERIITECNAIRQALQDLLSEYMNNVSQ
;
A
#
# COMPACT_ATOMS: atom_id res chain seq x y z
N GLU A 1 9.41 7.56 2.69
CA GLU A 1 9.54 8.48 1.54
C GLU A 1 10.86 9.25 1.52
N ILE A 2 11.22 10.04 2.54
CA ILE A 2 12.50 10.80 2.57
C ILE A 2 13.75 9.93 2.35
N ALA A 3 13.82 8.76 2.99
CA ALA A 3 14.97 7.85 2.86
C ALA A 3 15.17 7.38 1.40
N ALA A 4 14.07 7.06 0.70
CA ALA A 4 14.10 6.66 -0.70
C ALA A 4 14.53 7.82 -1.61
N ALA A 5 14.00 9.02 -1.38
CA ALA A 5 14.39 10.22 -2.13
C ALA A 5 15.88 10.55 -1.97
N ARG A 6 16.43 10.40 -0.75
CA ARG A 6 17.87 10.57 -0.49
C ARG A 6 18.72 9.51 -1.21
N ALA A 7 18.27 8.26 -1.24
CA ALA A 7 18.95 7.20 -1.95
C ALA A 7 18.99 7.47 -3.46
N SER A 8 17.84 7.83 -4.06
CA SER A 8 17.75 8.20 -5.48
C SER A 8 18.64 9.40 -5.82
N LEU A 9 18.71 10.45 -4.99
CA LEU A 9 19.67 11.56 -5.23
C LEU A 9 21.13 11.12 -5.20
N LYS A 10 21.49 10.24 -4.25
CA LYS A 10 22.86 9.73 -4.13
C LYS A 10 23.27 8.91 -5.36
N GLU A 11 22.34 8.16 -5.92
CA GLU A 11 22.56 7.34 -7.12
C GLU A 11 22.57 8.16 -8.41
N THR A 12 21.65 9.10 -8.57
CA THR A 12 21.46 9.89 -9.80
C THR A 12 22.49 11.01 -9.97
N SER A 13 23.10 11.51 -8.88
CA SER A 13 24.10 12.59 -8.95
C SER A 13 25.34 12.25 -9.80
N PRO A 14 26.07 11.13 -9.58
CA PRO A 14 27.18 10.76 -10.45
C PRO A 14 26.71 10.39 -11.87
N LEU A 15 25.51 9.82 -12.01
CA LEU A 15 24.94 9.48 -13.32
C LEU A 15 24.69 10.73 -14.17
N LEU A 16 24.17 11.80 -13.57
CA LEU A 16 23.96 13.08 -14.26
C LEU A 16 25.27 13.61 -14.85
N HIS A 17 26.35 13.58 -14.07
CA HIS A 17 27.66 14.00 -14.55
C HIS A 17 28.11 13.17 -15.76
N SER A 18 28.01 11.84 -15.68
CA SER A 18 28.38 10.94 -16.76
C SER A 18 27.58 11.20 -18.04
N VAL A 19 26.26 11.35 -17.92
CA VAL A 19 25.37 11.57 -19.06
C VAL A 19 25.60 12.94 -19.69
N CYS A 20 25.81 14.00 -18.88
CA CYS A 20 26.15 15.32 -19.39
C CYS A 20 27.49 15.33 -20.14
N SER A 21 28.51 14.62 -19.63
CA SER A 21 29.79 14.47 -20.33
C SER A 21 29.61 13.81 -21.70
N ALA A 22 28.86 12.70 -21.74
CA ALA A 22 28.58 11.98 -22.99
C ALA A 22 27.77 12.83 -23.98
N CYS A 23 26.82 13.65 -23.52
CA CYS A 23 26.07 14.56 -24.38
C CYS A 23 26.95 15.63 -25.05
N LEU A 24 28.04 16.06 -24.40
CA LEU A 24 28.98 17.03 -24.98
C LEU A 24 29.87 16.39 -26.05
N GLU A 25 30.22 15.12 -25.86
CA GLU A 25 31.04 14.35 -26.82
C GLU A 25 30.22 13.84 -28.02
N HIS A 26 28.92 13.59 -27.82
CA HIS A 26 28.03 12.97 -28.79
C HIS A 26 26.67 13.70 -28.88
N SER A 27 26.68 14.94 -29.38
CA SER A 27 25.50 15.80 -29.42
C SER A 27 24.37 15.33 -30.35
N ASP A 28 24.67 14.43 -31.28
CA ASP A 28 23.74 13.87 -32.27
C ASP A 28 22.94 12.65 -31.76
N VAL A 29 23.33 12.10 -30.60
CA VAL A 29 22.69 10.90 -30.05
C VAL A 29 21.47 11.27 -29.20
N VAL A 30 20.28 11.12 -29.78
CA VAL A 30 18.99 11.45 -29.14
C VAL A 30 18.74 10.68 -27.84
N SER A 31 19.21 9.44 -27.74
CA SER A 31 19.04 8.63 -26.51
C SER A 31 19.83 9.19 -25.33
N LEU A 32 20.96 9.86 -25.55
CA LEU A 32 21.72 10.53 -24.48
C LEU A 32 20.96 11.74 -23.95
N THR A 33 20.35 12.53 -24.85
CA THR A 33 19.47 13.65 -24.45
C THR A 33 18.27 13.14 -23.65
N ALA A 34 17.61 12.07 -24.11
CA ALA A 34 16.51 11.45 -23.37
C ALA A 34 16.96 10.91 -21.99
N SER A 35 18.15 10.30 -21.91
CA SER A 35 18.74 9.83 -20.66
C SER A 35 19.01 10.99 -19.71
N LYS A 36 19.56 12.11 -20.21
CA LYS A 36 19.82 13.32 -19.43
C LYS A 36 18.54 13.85 -18.82
N ASP A 37 17.50 13.99 -19.64
CA ASP A 37 16.22 14.53 -19.22
C ASP A 37 15.54 13.62 -18.18
N SER A 38 15.67 12.29 -18.35
CA SER A 38 15.19 11.32 -17.35
C SER A 38 15.89 11.47 -16.00
N VAL A 39 17.23 11.56 -15.98
CA VAL A 39 18.01 11.72 -14.75
C VAL A 39 17.71 13.06 -14.08
N CYS A 40 17.62 14.15 -14.84
CA CYS A 40 17.22 15.46 -14.33
C CYS A 40 15.82 15.42 -13.69
N LYS A 41 14.86 14.74 -14.32
CA LYS A 41 13.51 14.57 -13.79
C LYS A 41 13.51 13.80 -12.48
N GLU A 42 14.32 12.73 -12.39
CA GLU A 42 14.42 11.94 -11.17
C GLU A 42 15.02 12.75 -10.01
N ILE A 43 16.10 13.49 -10.27
CA ILE A 43 16.69 14.42 -9.29
C ILE A 43 15.67 15.46 -8.82
N GLN A 44 14.94 16.07 -9.77
CA GLN A 44 13.92 17.08 -9.45
C GLN A 44 12.80 16.51 -8.58
N ASN A 45 12.33 15.30 -8.90
CA ASN A 45 11.32 14.60 -8.10
C ASN A 45 11.82 14.31 -6.69
N ALA A 46 13.06 13.83 -6.56
CA ALA A 46 13.63 13.51 -5.26
C ALA A 46 13.84 14.77 -4.39
N LEU A 47 14.27 15.89 -4.99
CA LEU A 47 14.36 17.18 -4.31
C LEU A 47 12.99 17.70 -3.88
N ASP A 48 11.97 17.57 -4.72
CA ASP A 48 10.59 17.98 -4.41
C ASP A 48 10.04 17.18 -3.21
N VAL A 49 10.25 15.85 -3.18
CA VAL A 49 9.89 15.00 -2.03
C VAL A 49 10.60 15.45 -0.76
N ILE A 50 11.90 15.74 -0.82
CA ILE A 50 12.67 16.22 0.34
C ILE A 50 12.20 17.60 0.79
N SER A 51 11.93 18.51 -0.15
CA SER A 51 11.46 19.87 0.13
C SER A 51 10.09 19.87 0.79
N LYS A 52 9.14 19.10 0.24
CA LYS A 52 7.80 18.93 0.83
C LYS A 52 7.90 18.39 2.25
N ALA A 53 8.74 17.37 2.45
CA ALA A 53 8.92 16.76 3.75
C ALA A 53 9.64 17.68 4.77
N SER A 54 10.59 18.50 4.34
CA SER A 54 11.35 19.40 5.22
C SER A 54 10.55 20.62 5.66
N GLN A 55 9.64 21.11 4.83
CA GLN A 55 8.77 22.25 5.14
C GLN A 55 7.62 21.87 6.08
N GLY A 56 7.47 20.59 6.42
CA GLY A 56 6.31 20.10 7.14
C GLY A 56 5.00 20.22 6.34
N ILE A 57 5.09 20.60 5.05
CA ILE A 57 3.99 20.50 4.08
C ILE A 57 3.89 19.02 3.69
N GLY A 58 3.54 18.20 4.68
CA GLY A 58 2.79 17.00 4.38
C GLY A 58 1.52 17.44 3.66
N HIS A 59 1.06 16.67 2.68
CA HIS A 59 -0.32 16.77 2.22
C HIS A 59 -1.27 17.03 3.39
N PRO A 60 -2.33 17.83 3.21
CA PRO A 60 -3.22 18.30 4.27
C PRO A 60 -3.72 17.09 5.05
N LYS A 61 -3.06 16.75 6.16
CA LYS A 61 -3.20 15.43 6.78
C LYS A 61 -3.19 14.37 5.66
N VAL A 62 -2.02 13.86 5.24
CA VAL A 62 -1.99 12.43 4.90
C VAL A 62 -2.61 11.80 6.13
N GLN A 63 -3.91 11.52 6.01
CA GLN A 63 -4.73 10.78 6.93
C GLN A 63 -3.79 9.72 7.40
N GLN A 64 -3.28 9.87 8.65
CA GLN A 64 -2.21 9.07 9.23
C GLN A 64 -2.34 7.75 8.53
N VAL A 65 -1.43 7.42 7.60
CA VAL A 65 -1.64 6.31 6.66
C VAL A 65 -2.37 5.27 7.48
N PRO A 66 -3.70 5.06 7.25
CA PRO A 66 -4.50 4.42 8.28
C PRO A 66 -3.73 3.17 8.59
N GLN A 67 -3.67 2.79 9.86
CA GLN A 67 -2.95 1.58 10.25
C GLN A 67 -3.41 0.35 9.40
N SER A 68 -4.39 0.49 8.51
CA SER A 68 -4.73 -0.29 7.31
C SER A 68 -3.95 -0.15 5.97
N ALA A 69 -2.77 0.51 5.81
CA ALA A 69 -2.18 0.64 4.44
C ALA A 69 -1.55 -0.61 3.86
N SER A 70 -1.15 -1.54 4.71
CA SER A 70 -0.63 -2.82 4.26
C SER A 70 -1.66 -3.90 4.55
N LEU A 71 -1.69 -4.93 3.71
CA LEU A 71 -2.55 -6.09 3.93
C LEU A 71 -2.29 -6.73 5.31
N GLY A 72 -1.03 -6.78 5.75
CA GLY A 72 -0.65 -7.35 7.05
C GLY A 72 -1.26 -6.58 8.21
N SER A 73 -1.14 -5.25 8.21
CA SER A 73 -1.68 -4.44 9.28
C SER A 73 -3.22 -4.42 9.31
N ALA A 74 -3.88 -4.55 8.15
CA ALA A 74 -5.33 -4.76 8.10
C ALA A 74 -5.76 -6.10 8.73
N LEU A 75 -4.98 -7.17 8.53
CA LEU A 75 -5.21 -8.48 9.18
C LEU A 75 -5.02 -8.40 10.70
N ASP A 76 -3.99 -7.69 11.17
CA ASP A 76 -3.76 -7.47 12.61
C ASP A 76 -4.93 -6.73 13.26
N GLU A 77 -5.43 -5.68 12.59
CA GLU A 77 -6.59 -4.92 13.04
C GLU A 77 -7.88 -5.74 13.07
N LEU A 78 -8.12 -6.58 12.07
CA LEU A 78 -9.27 -7.49 12.06
C LEU A 78 -9.18 -8.48 13.24
N THR A 79 -8.01 -9.06 13.46
CA THR A 79 -7.77 -9.99 14.58
C THR A 79 -8.03 -9.31 15.92
N SER A 80 -7.53 -8.08 16.10
CA SER A 80 -7.77 -7.29 17.31
C SER A 80 -9.24 -6.98 17.54
N LEU A 81 -10.03 -6.76 16.49
CA LEU A 81 -11.46 -6.49 16.63
C LEU A 81 -12.28 -7.74 16.95
N VAL A 82 -11.94 -8.87 16.33
CA VAL A 82 -12.60 -10.15 16.62
C VAL A 82 -12.32 -10.61 18.06
N ALA A 83 -11.16 -10.25 18.61
CA ALA A 83 -10.80 -10.53 20.00
C ALA A 83 -11.53 -9.68 21.05
N LEU A 84 -12.35 -8.69 20.66
CA LEU A 84 -13.11 -7.88 21.61
C LEU A 84 -14.29 -8.65 22.20
N ASP A 85 -14.50 -8.55 23.51
CA ASP A 85 -15.57 -9.25 24.22
C ASP A 85 -16.96 -8.76 23.76
N SER A 86 -17.79 -9.73 23.33
CA SER A 86 -19.14 -9.51 22.79
C SER A 86 -20.14 -8.91 23.77
N THR A 87 -19.84 -8.91 25.07
CA THR A 87 -20.69 -8.33 26.11
C THR A 87 -20.56 -6.82 26.23
N THR A 88 -19.56 -6.21 25.58
CA THR A 88 -19.23 -4.78 25.77
C THR A 88 -19.53 -3.90 24.56
N VAL A 89 -19.76 -4.47 23.37
CA VAL A 89 -19.91 -3.73 22.12
C VAL A 89 -21.28 -4.01 21.50
N SER A 90 -21.98 -2.95 21.08
CA SER A 90 -23.25 -3.10 20.36
C SER A 90 -23.03 -3.69 18.97
N GLU A 91 -23.86 -4.68 18.61
CA GLU A 91 -23.77 -5.38 17.33
C GLU A 91 -23.85 -4.42 16.14
N ASP A 92 -24.79 -3.47 16.20
CA ASP A 92 -25.02 -2.44 15.16
C ASP A 92 -23.77 -1.60 14.85
N GLN A 93 -22.83 -1.52 15.80
CA GLN A 93 -21.59 -0.79 15.64
C GLN A 93 -20.42 -1.68 15.19
N ILE A 94 -20.37 -2.93 15.66
CA ILE A 94 -19.25 -3.85 15.37
C ILE A 94 -19.38 -4.53 14.01
N ARG A 95 -20.59 -4.91 13.60
CA ARG A 95 -20.84 -5.61 12.33
C ARG A 95 -20.35 -4.80 11.12
N PRO A 96 -20.75 -3.52 10.94
CA PRO A 96 -20.25 -2.71 9.82
C PRO A 96 -18.73 -2.52 9.85
N SER A 97 -18.13 -2.50 11.05
CA SER A 97 -16.68 -2.32 11.23
C SER A 97 -15.90 -3.57 10.80
N LEU A 98 -16.37 -4.76 11.18
CA LEU A 98 -15.78 -6.04 10.79
C LEU A 98 -15.92 -6.28 9.28
N GLU A 99 -17.11 -6.10 8.72
CA GLU A 99 -17.38 -6.28 7.29
C GLU A 99 -16.53 -5.32 6.44
N LYS A 100 -16.46 -4.04 6.83
CA LYS A 100 -15.63 -3.06 6.11
C LYS A 100 -14.15 -3.42 6.12
N ARG A 101 -13.62 -3.91 7.24
CA ARG A 101 -12.21 -4.32 7.33
C ARG A 101 -11.92 -5.57 6.54
N LEU A 102 -12.82 -6.55 6.60
CA LEU A 102 -12.72 -7.76 5.79
C LEU A 102 -12.70 -7.41 4.29
N GLU A 103 -13.60 -6.54 3.84
CA GLU A 103 -13.65 -6.16 2.42
C GLU A 103 -12.39 -5.43 1.96
N GLY A 104 -11.78 -4.64 2.86
CA GLY A 104 -10.46 -4.04 2.62
C GLY A 104 -9.35 -5.08 2.46
N ILE A 105 -9.35 -6.13 3.30
CA ILE A 105 -8.40 -7.25 3.20
C ILE A 105 -8.61 -8.01 1.89
N ILE A 106 -9.85 -8.32 1.52
CA ILE A 106 -10.18 -9.02 0.28
C ILE A 106 -9.74 -8.19 -0.94
N SER A 107 -9.99 -6.88 -0.92
CA SER A 107 -9.54 -5.96 -1.96
C SER A 107 -8.01 -5.94 -2.09
N GLY A 108 -7.29 -5.90 -0.96
CA GLY A 108 -5.82 -5.98 -0.96
C GLY A 108 -5.28 -7.33 -1.43
N ALA A 109 -5.94 -8.43 -1.07
CA ALA A 109 -5.58 -9.77 -1.52
C ALA A 109 -5.86 -9.98 -3.02
N ALA A 110 -6.93 -9.38 -3.56
CA ALA A 110 -7.22 -9.40 -4.98
C ALA A 110 -6.09 -8.77 -5.81
N LEU A 111 -5.49 -7.65 -5.34
CA LEU A 111 -4.32 -7.06 -6.00
C LEU A 111 -3.11 -8.02 -6.07
N LEU A 112 -2.93 -8.88 -5.07
CA LEU A 112 -1.89 -9.92 -5.10
C LEU A 112 -2.27 -11.07 -6.04
N ALA A 113 -3.54 -11.45 -6.07
CA ALA A 113 -4.06 -12.52 -6.92
C ALA A 113 -3.99 -12.15 -8.42
N ASP A 114 -4.31 -10.89 -8.75
CA ASP A 114 -4.39 -10.38 -10.13
C ASP A 114 -3.04 -9.88 -10.68
N SER A 115 -1.97 -9.93 -9.88
CA SER A 115 -0.64 -9.57 -10.32
C SER A 115 -0.13 -10.51 -11.42
N SER A 116 0.52 -9.96 -12.45
CA SER A 116 1.12 -10.74 -13.54
C SER A 116 2.25 -11.68 -13.09
N CYS A 117 2.80 -11.49 -11.88
CA CYS A 117 3.81 -12.37 -11.30
C CYS A 117 3.21 -13.48 -10.41
N THR A 118 1.89 -13.55 -10.25
CA THR A 118 1.22 -14.57 -9.44
C THR A 118 0.80 -15.76 -10.30
N ARG A 119 1.24 -16.97 -9.92
CA ARG A 119 0.86 -18.20 -10.62
C ARG A 119 -0.60 -18.55 -10.37
N ASP A 120 -1.27 -19.15 -11.35
CA ASP A 120 -2.69 -19.56 -11.24
C ASP A 120 -3.01 -20.38 -9.99
N LEU A 121 -2.15 -21.34 -9.63
CA LEU A 121 -2.32 -22.14 -8.40
C LEU A 121 -2.40 -21.25 -7.15
N HIS A 122 -1.58 -20.20 -7.07
CA HIS A 122 -1.60 -19.27 -5.94
C HIS A 122 -2.80 -18.33 -6.03
N ARG A 123 -3.15 -17.85 -7.23
CA ARG A 123 -4.37 -17.05 -7.47
C ARG A 123 -5.61 -17.76 -6.96
N GLU A 124 -5.82 -19.01 -7.35
CA GLU A 124 -6.98 -19.82 -6.92
C GLU A 124 -7.00 -20.07 -5.42
N ARG A 125 -5.83 -20.28 -4.80
CA ARG A 125 -5.71 -20.39 -3.34
C ARG A 125 -6.12 -19.10 -2.65
N ILE A 126 -5.64 -17.94 -3.10
CA ILE A 126 -6.00 -16.64 -2.53
C ILE A 126 -7.52 -16.43 -2.60
N ILE A 127 -8.14 -16.71 -3.76
CA ILE A 127 -9.60 -16.59 -3.94
C ILE A 127 -10.36 -17.51 -2.97
N THR A 128 -9.90 -18.76 -2.85
CA THR A 128 -10.50 -19.75 -1.94
C THR A 128 -10.43 -19.28 -0.49
N GLU A 129 -9.28 -18.81 -0.03
CA GLU A 129 -9.10 -18.31 1.34
C GLU A 129 -9.92 -17.04 1.60
N CYS A 130 -9.98 -16.09 0.65
CA CYS A 130 -10.83 -14.91 0.79
C CYS A 130 -12.32 -15.28 0.96
N ASN A 131 -12.79 -16.28 0.22
CA ASN A 131 -14.16 -16.78 0.38
C ASN A 131 -14.36 -17.51 1.71
N ALA A 132 -13.36 -18.29 2.16
CA ALA A 132 -13.40 -18.97 3.45
C ALA A 132 -13.48 -17.98 4.62
N ILE A 133 -12.69 -16.92 4.61
CA ILE A 133 -12.73 -15.88 5.64
C ILE A 133 -14.06 -15.12 5.62
N ARG A 134 -14.62 -14.85 4.42
CA ARG A 134 -15.96 -14.25 4.31
C ARG A 134 -17.03 -15.13 4.95
N GLN A 135 -16.99 -16.43 4.71
CA GLN A 135 -17.93 -17.36 5.34
C GLN A 135 -17.75 -17.40 6.85
N ALA A 136 -16.50 -17.53 7.34
CA ALA A 136 -16.21 -17.56 8.77
C ALA A 136 -16.69 -16.30 9.51
N LEU A 137 -16.60 -15.12 8.89
CA LEU A 137 -17.15 -13.89 9.47
C LEU A 137 -18.68 -13.92 9.56
N GLN A 138 -19.36 -14.42 8.53
CA GLN A 138 -20.83 -14.53 8.56
C GLN A 138 -21.32 -15.53 9.60
N ASP A 139 -20.59 -16.63 9.78
CA ASP A 139 -20.87 -17.62 10.82
C ASP A 139 -20.71 -16.99 12.21
N LEU A 140 -19.60 -16.27 12.44
CA LEU A 140 -19.34 -15.53 13.69
C LEU A 140 -20.43 -14.48 14.00
N LEU A 141 -20.81 -13.67 13.00
CA LEU A 141 -21.87 -12.66 13.16
C LEU A 141 -23.23 -13.30 13.48
N SER A 142 -23.49 -14.48 12.91
CA SER A 142 -24.71 -15.25 13.19
C SER A 142 -24.72 -15.79 14.63
N GLU A 143 -23.58 -16.28 15.12
CA GLU A 143 -23.41 -16.69 16.51
C GLU A 143 -23.63 -15.52 17.49
N TYR A 144 -23.11 -14.32 17.18
CA TYR A 144 -23.37 -13.13 18.02
C TYR A 144 -24.86 -12.79 18.12
N MET A 145 -25.62 -12.83 17.01
CA MET A 145 -27.06 -12.58 17.04
C MET A 145 -27.82 -13.59 17.91
N ASN A 146 -27.43 -14.87 17.84
CA ASN A 146 -28.07 -15.92 18.63
C ASN A 146 -27.79 -15.77 20.13
N ASN A 147 -26.61 -15.27 20.50
CA ASN A 147 -26.20 -15.09 21.90
C ASN A 147 -26.83 -13.86 22.58
N VAL A 148 -27.18 -12.80 21.83
CA VAL A 148 -27.88 -11.61 22.36
C VAL A 148 -29.40 -11.88 22.53
N SER A 149 -29.92 -12.90 21.84
CA SER A 149 -31.34 -13.27 21.84
C SER A 149 -31.73 -14.25 22.97
N GLN A 150 -30.78 -14.66 23.82
CA GLN A 150 -30.99 -15.47 25.03
C GLN A 150 -30.84 -14.63 26.30
#